data_AF-A0A1M7JFD6-F1
#
_entry.id   AF-A0A1M7JFD6-F1
#
_cell.length_a   1.000
_cell.length_b   1.000
_cell.length_c   1.000
_cell.angle_alpha   90.00
_cell.angle_beta   90.00
_cell.angle_gamma   90.00
#
_symmetry.space_group_name_H-M   'P 1'
#
loop_
_entity.id
_entity.type
_entity.pdbx_description
1 polymer ?
#
loop_
_entity_poly.entity_id
_entity_poly.type
_entity_poly.pdbx_seq_one_letter_code
_entity_poly.pdbx_strand_id
1 'polypeptide(L)'
;MIKTENIFKKLCCVAIACATTLLLSSCAGSYDRYQEEADKYKPCNCDGYHMNHAEWHYVDRFGQKVDVIGKCTRGMKNGNFDFYVNGIQVARTKFSRDEEIKTKCFINGVQTYNLYTCMSINANGMNPNVQGNNQAPAVQAPVKKSVWD
;
A
#
# COMPACT_ATOMS: atom_id res chain seq x y z
N MET A 1 56.87 42.47 13.48
CA MET A 1 55.86 42.73 12.43
C MET A 1 56.37 42.04 11.18
N ILE A 2 55.83 40.95 10.66
CA ILE A 2 54.50 40.72 10.09
C ILE A 2 54.26 39.20 10.18
N LYS A 3 53.24 38.74 10.91
CA LYS A 3 52.83 37.32 10.87
C LYS A 3 51.34 37.12 11.19
N THR A 4 50.52 38.07 10.78
CA THR A 4 49.07 38.10 11.08
C THR A 4 48.19 38.11 9.84
N GLU A 5 48.70 38.42 8.65
CA GLU A 5 47.86 38.53 7.44
C GLU A 5 47.50 37.18 6.78
N ASN A 6 48.31 36.12 6.97
CA ASN A 6 48.09 34.84 6.28
C ASN A 6 47.11 33.89 6.97
N ILE A 7 46.69 34.19 8.21
CA ILE A 7 45.75 33.35 8.96
C ILE A 7 44.30 33.72 8.64
N PHE A 8 44.03 35.02 8.42
CA PHE A 8 42.67 35.53 8.17
C PHE A 8 42.09 35.06 6.83
N LYS A 9 42.91 34.97 5.78
CA LYS A 9 42.48 34.45 4.46
C LYS A 9 42.10 32.97 4.48
N LYS A 10 42.74 32.14 5.32
CA LYS A 10 42.43 30.70 5.43
C LYS A 10 41.14 30.43 6.21
N LEU A 11 40.80 31.28 7.18
CA LEU A 11 39.57 31.16 7.96
C LEU A 11 38.31 31.57 7.17
N CYS A 12 38.40 32.55 6.27
CA CYS A 12 37.26 32.94 5.43
C CYS A 12 36.85 31.89 4.39
N CYS A 13 37.81 31.13 3.82
CA CYS A 13 37.48 30.10 2.83
C CYS A 13 36.79 28.86 3.43
N VAL A 14 37.02 28.56 4.72
CA VAL A 14 36.38 27.42 5.39
C VAL A 14 34.93 27.74 5.77
N ALA A 15 34.63 28.99 6.13
CA ALA A 15 33.27 29.40 6.50
C ALA A 15 32.28 29.36 5.32
N ILE A 16 32.74 29.62 4.08
CA ILE A 16 31.87 29.65 2.89
C ILE A 16 31.57 28.23 2.38
N ALA A 17 32.49 27.27 2.57
CA ALA A 17 32.28 25.88 2.16
C ALA A 17 31.36 25.08 3.10
N CYS A 18 31.26 25.47 4.39
CA CYS A 18 30.34 24.81 5.33
C CYS A 18 28.90 25.33 5.25
N ALA A 19 28.66 26.51 4.67
CA ALA A 19 27.31 27.09 4.56
C ALA A 19 26.52 26.56 3.35
N THR A 20 27.19 26.03 2.32
CA THR A 20 26.53 25.59 1.07
C THR A 20 26.05 24.13 1.10
N THR A 21 26.48 23.32 2.08
CA THR A 21 25.99 21.94 2.22
C THR A 21 24.70 21.82 3.04
N LEU A 22 24.30 22.86 3.78
CA LEU A 22 23.08 22.87 4.59
C LEU A 22 21.81 23.25 3.80
N LEU A 23 21.93 23.76 2.57
CA LEU A 23 20.80 24.16 1.74
C LEU A 23 20.32 23.09 0.74
N LEU A 24 20.98 21.92 0.70
CA LEU A 24 20.62 20.83 -0.23
C LEU A 24 19.92 19.64 0.46
N SER A 25 19.69 19.69 1.77
CA SER A 25 19.06 18.59 2.53
C SER A 25 17.54 18.74 2.74
N SER A 26 16.90 19.81 2.24
CA SER A 26 15.49 20.09 2.54
C SER A 26 14.48 19.66 1.46
N CYS A 27 14.80 18.64 0.66
CA CYS A 27 13.80 17.99 -0.22
C CYS A 27 13.69 16.48 0.03
N ALA A 28 13.97 16.02 1.25
CA ALA A 28 13.57 14.70 1.72
C ALA A 28 12.40 14.86 2.70
N GLY A 29 11.34 15.56 2.30
CA GLY A 29 10.09 15.55 3.03
C GLY A 29 9.60 14.11 3.10
N SER A 30 9.31 13.61 4.30
CA SER A 30 8.67 12.31 4.45
C SER A 30 7.42 12.31 3.59
N TYR A 31 7.39 11.41 2.61
CA TYR A 31 6.23 11.22 1.76
C TYR A 31 5.28 10.37 2.61
N ASP A 32 4.71 10.93 3.68
CA ASP A 32 3.67 10.31 4.49
C ASP A 32 2.37 11.03 4.15
N ARG A 33 1.69 10.52 3.12
CA ARG A 33 0.39 11.01 2.71
C ARG A 33 -0.64 9.93 2.97
N TYR A 34 -1.61 10.28 3.79
CA TYR A 34 -2.70 9.42 4.21
C TYR A 34 -3.88 9.56 3.26
N GLN A 35 -4.66 8.49 3.16
CA GLN A 35 -5.89 8.46 2.38
C GLN A 35 -7.00 9.24 3.09
N GLU A 36 -7.73 10.07 2.33
CA GLU A 36 -8.92 10.76 2.84
C GLU A 36 -10.14 9.83 2.84
N GLU A 37 -11.12 10.09 3.71
CA GLU A 37 -12.31 9.25 3.84
C GLU A 37 -13.10 9.14 2.52
N ALA A 38 -13.19 10.25 1.77
CA ALA A 38 -13.88 10.27 0.48
C ALA A 38 -13.19 9.39 -0.58
N ASP A 39 -11.87 9.20 -0.48
CA ASP A 39 -11.09 8.40 -1.42
C ASP A 39 -11.20 6.90 -1.17
N LYS A 40 -11.73 6.48 -0.02
CA LYS A 40 -12.02 5.07 0.24
C LYS A 40 -13.08 4.54 -0.70
N TYR A 41 -14.04 5.36 -1.15
CA TYR A 41 -15.12 4.92 -2.03
C TYR A 41 -14.76 4.94 -3.53
N LYS A 42 -13.51 5.26 -3.86
CA LYS A 42 -12.99 5.25 -5.23
C LYS A 42 -12.36 3.89 -5.55
N PRO A 43 -12.17 3.55 -6.84
CA PRO A 43 -11.38 2.38 -7.22
C PRO A 43 -9.99 2.40 -6.58
N CYS A 44 -9.47 1.22 -6.25
CA CYS A 44 -8.18 1.05 -5.60
C CYS A 44 -7.04 1.73 -6.40
N ASN A 45 -6.63 2.91 -5.93
CA ASN A 45 -5.58 3.75 -6.49
C ASN A 45 -4.70 4.30 -5.36
N CYS A 46 -3.38 4.17 -5.52
CA CYS A 46 -2.39 4.64 -4.57
C CYS A 46 -1.85 6.04 -4.89
N ASP A 47 -2.26 6.67 -6.00
CA ASP A 47 -1.75 7.97 -6.44
C ASP A 47 -1.75 9.00 -5.31
N GLY A 48 -0.58 9.56 -5.02
CA GLY A 48 -0.42 10.56 -3.96
C GLY A 48 -0.37 10.01 -2.54
N TYR A 49 -0.41 8.69 -2.31
CA TYR A 49 -0.38 8.07 -0.97
C TYR A 49 0.91 7.32 -0.66
N HIS A 50 1.22 7.22 0.64
CA HIS A 50 2.26 6.35 1.15
C HIS A 50 1.94 6.00 2.60
N MET A 51 1.44 4.79 2.78
CA MET A 51 0.92 4.30 4.04
C MET A 51 0.81 2.77 4.00
N ASN A 52 0.91 2.13 5.17
CA ASN A 52 0.90 0.68 5.28
C ASN A 52 -0.51 0.06 5.30
N HIS A 53 -1.55 0.86 5.57
CA HIS A 53 -2.93 0.39 5.73
C HIS A 53 -3.89 1.34 5.01
N ALA A 54 -3.87 1.33 3.67
CA ALA A 54 -4.88 1.98 2.84
C ALA A 54 -6.09 1.05 2.67
N GLU A 55 -7.28 1.64 2.61
CA GLU A 55 -8.55 0.91 2.59
C GLU A 55 -9.46 1.44 1.48
N TRP A 56 -10.09 0.56 0.72
CA TRP A 56 -11.06 0.95 -0.31
C TRP A 56 -12.34 0.12 -0.22
N HIS A 57 -13.47 0.76 -0.50
CA HIS A 57 -14.82 0.20 -0.50
C HIS A 57 -15.51 0.59 -1.82
N TYR A 58 -15.51 -0.29 -2.81
CA TYR A 58 -16.08 0.03 -4.12
C TYR A 58 -16.89 -1.12 -4.69
N VAL A 59 -17.70 -0.81 -5.70
CA VAL A 59 -18.36 -1.84 -6.51
C VAL A 59 -17.46 -2.14 -7.70
N ASP A 60 -17.02 -3.38 -7.82
CA ASP A 60 -16.18 -3.79 -8.94
C ASP A 60 -16.98 -3.86 -10.26
N ARG A 61 -16.27 -4.12 -11.36
CA ARG A 61 -16.88 -4.25 -12.69
C ARG A 61 -17.83 -5.45 -12.86
N PHE A 62 -17.85 -6.37 -11.90
CA PHE A 62 -18.76 -7.53 -11.87
C PHE A 62 -19.97 -7.27 -10.96
N GLY A 63 -20.10 -6.06 -10.39
CA GLY A 63 -21.20 -5.68 -9.50
C GLY A 63 -21.01 -6.14 -8.05
N GLN A 64 -19.82 -6.60 -7.67
CA GLN A 64 -19.52 -7.07 -6.32
C GLN A 64 -19.11 -5.90 -5.44
N LYS A 65 -19.61 -5.85 -4.19
CA LYS A 65 -19.09 -4.94 -3.17
C LYS A 65 -17.76 -5.49 -2.66
N VAL A 66 -16.69 -4.74 -2.92
CA VAL A 66 -15.32 -5.13 -2.60
C VAL A 66 -14.74 -4.20 -1.55
N ASP A 67 -14.24 -4.79 -0.48
CA ASP A 67 -13.37 -4.11 0.47
C ASP A 67 -11.92 -4.52 0.19
N VAL A 68 -11.00 -3.57 0.16
CA VAL A 68 -9.59 -3.81 -0.13
C VAL A 68 -8.73 -3.18 0.95
N ILE A 69 -7.77 -3.93 1.46
CA ILE A 69 -6.76 -3.43 2.40
C ILE A 69 -5.39 -3.66 1.80
N GLY A 70 -4.55 -2.64 1.76
CA GLY A 70 -3.21 -2.77 1.19
C GLY A 70 -2.25 -1.68 1.60
N LYS A 71 -1.07 -1.69 0.96
CA LYS A 71 0.01 -0.74 1.21
C LYS A 71 0.31 0.09 -0.04
N CYS A 72 0.30 1.40 0.13
CA CYS A 72 0.80 2.35 -0.87
C CYS A 72 2.21 2.78 -0.51
N THR A 73 3.10 2.86 -1.48
CA THR A 73 4.47 3.35 -1.31
C THR A 73 4.78 4.30 -2.45
N ARG A 74 4.97 5.59 -2.13
CA ARG A 74 5.32 6.65 -3.10
C ARG A 74 4.32 6.72 -4.26
N GLY A 75 3.03 6.69 -3.97
CA GLY A 75 1.98 6.80 -4.98
C GLY A 75 1.60 5.48 -5.65
N MET A 76 2.27 4.36 -5.34
CA MET A 76 2.10 3.09 -6.05
C MET A 76 1.66 1.97 -5.11
N LYS A 77 0.94 0.97 -5.63
CA LYS A 77 0.64 -0.28 -4.92
C LYS A 77 1.92 -1.08 -4.71
N ASN A 78 2.16 -1.49 -3.48
CA ASN A 78 3.34 -2.26 -3.13
C ASN A 78 3.08 -3.21 -1.97
N GLY A 79 3.53 -4.46 -2.07
CA GLY A 79 3.28 -5.49 -1.06
C GLY A 79 1.95 -6.21 -1.28
N ASN A 80 1.37 -6.76 -0.21
CA ASN A 80 0.15 -7.55 -0.31
C ASN A 80 -1.09 -6.65 -0.21
N PHE A 81 -2.07 -6.96 -1.05
CA PHE A 81 -3.41 -6.39 -1.06
C PHE A 81 -4.41 -7.51 -0.83
N ASP A 82 -5.25 -7.35 0.17
CA ASP A 82 -6.29 -8.30 0.54
C ASP A 82 -7.64 -7.79 0.04
N PHE A 83 -8.33 -8.63 -0.73
CA PHE A 83 -9.62 -8.32 -1.33
C PHE A 83 -10.69 -9.16 -0.66
N TYR A 84 -11.74 -8.48 -0.19
CA TYR A 84 -12.87 -9.07 0.49
C TYR A 84 -14.14 -8.77 -0.30
N VAL A 85 -15.03 -9.75 -0.41
CA VAL A 85 -16.37 -9.57 -0.95
C VAL A 85 -17.36 -10.02 0.10
N ASN A 86 -18.28 -9.14 0.50
CA ASN A 86 -19.22 -9.38 1.60
C ASN A 86 -18.53 -9.87 2.90
N GLY A 87 -17.37 -9.28 3.23
CA GLY A 87 -16.59 -9.65 4.42
C GLY A 87 -15.77 -10.94 4.31
N ILE A 88 -15.82 -11.65 3.18
CA ILE A 88 -15.06 -12.89 2.95
C ILE A 88 -13.82 -12.58 2.11
N GLN A 89 -12.64 -12.97 2.57
CA GLN A 89 -11.41 -12.81 1.76
C GLN A 89 -11.48 -13.69 0.51
N VAL A 90 -11.54 -13.07 -0.65
CA VAL A 90 -11.62 -13.75 -1.94
C VAL A 90 -10.27 -13.85 -2.63
N ALA A 91 -9.39 -12.87 -2.43
CA ALA A 91 -8.06 -12.84 -3.02
C ALA A 91 -7.04 -12.16 -2.12
N ARG A 92 -5.78 -12.55 -2.30
CA ARG A 92 -4.60 -11.82 -1.85
C ARG A 92 -3.67 -11.65 -3.04
N THR A 93 -3.37 -10.40 -3.40
CA THR A 93 -2.51 -10.07 -4.53
C THR A 93 -1.28 -9.33 -4.07
N LYS A 94 -0.10 -9.82 -4.46
CA LYS A 94 1.16 -9.11 -4.28
C LYS A 94 1.38 -8.16 -5.45
N PHE A 95 1.53 -6.88 -5.16
CA PHE A 95 1.91 -5.84 -6.10
C PHE A 95 3.36 -5.38 -5.89
N SER A 96 3.99 -4.91 -6.96
CA SER A 96 5.24 -4.17 -6.94
C SER A 96 5.16 -3.05 -7.96
N ARG A 97 5.13 -1.79 -7.51
CA ARG A 97 5.00 -0.62 -8.40
C ARG A 97 3.79 -0.71 -9.33
N ASP A 98 2.62 -0.99 -8.74
CA ASP A 98 1.35 -1.20 -9.46
C ASP A 98 1.26 -2.45 -10.35
N GLU A 99 2.36 -3.16 -10.55
CA GLU A 99 2.37 -4.43 -11.27
C GLU A 99 1.92 -5.57 -10.37
N GLU A 100 0.95 -6.35 -10.85
CA GLU A 100 0.52 -7.57 -10.21
C GLU A 100 1.59 -8.66 -10.39
N ILE A 101 2.15 -9.14 -9.27
CA ILE A 101 3.22 -10.15 -9.27
C ILE A 101 2.66 -11.55 -9.05
N LYS A 102 1.71 -11.69 -8.13
CA LYS A 102 1.11 -12.98 -7.79
C LYS A 102 -0.24 -12.77 -7.12
N THR A 103 -1.24 -13.53 -7.56
CA THR A 103 -2.52 -13.62 -6.88
C THR A 103 -2.72 -15.00 -6.29
N LYS A 104 -3.19 -15.04 -5.04
CA LYS A 104 -3.77 -16.23 -4.43
C LYS A 104 -5.27 -16.01 -4.35
N CYS A 105 -6.03 -16.86 -5.04
CA CYS A 105 -7.48 -16.89 -4.95
C CYS A 105 -7.88 -17.86 -3.82
N PHE A 106 -8.90 -17.51 -3.05
CA PHE A 106 -9.39 -18.31 -1.92
C PHE A 106 -10.74 -18.98 -2.21
N ILE A 107 -11.28 -18.74 -3.40
CA ILE A 107 -12.56 -19.29 -3.83
C ILE A 107 -12.34 -20.71 -4.32
N ASN A 108 -13.05 -21.67 -3.71
CA ASN A 108 -13.01 -23.10 -4.08
C ASN A 108 -11.60 -23.72 -4.13
N GLY A 109 -10.64 -23.18 -3.37
CA GLY A 109 -9.26 -23.67 -3.34
C GLY A 109 -8.47 -23.51 -4.65
N VAL A 110 -8.97 -22.72 -5.61
CA VAL A 110 -8.33 -22.51 -6.91
C VAL A 110 -7.16 -21.53 -6.78
N GLN A 111 -6.01 -21.84 -7.38
CA GLN A 111 -4.97 -20.82 -7.62
C GLN A 111 -5.16 -20.24 -9.01
N THR A 112 -5.33 -18.93 -9.10
CA THR A 112 -5.44 -18.22 -10.38
C THR A 112 -4.14 -17.49 -10.71
N TYR A 113 -3.94 -17.19 -11.99
CA TYR A 113 -2.76 -16.46 -12.47
C TYR A 113 -2.87 -14.96 -12.28
N ASN A 114 -4.09 -14.42 -12.12
CA ASN A 114 -4.30 -13.01 -11.85
C ASN A 114 -5.57 -12.71 -11.04
N LEU A 115 -5.66 -11.49 -10.51
CA LEU A 115 -6.77 -10.96 -9.71
C LEU A 115 -8.06 -10.90 -10.51
N TYR A 116 -8.02 -10.40 -11.75
CA TYR A 116 -9.21 -10.27 -12.59
C TYR A 116 -9.94 -11.61 -12.75
N THR A 117 -9.22 -12.68 -13.07
CA THR A 117 -9.78 -14.03 -13.21
C THR A 117 -10.35 -14.52 -11.88
N CYS A 118 -9.67 -14.27 -10.74
CA CYS A 118 -10.19 -14.65 -9.42
C CYS A 118 -11.53 -13.95 -9.12
N MET A 119 -11.61 -12.63 -9.33
CA MET A 119 -12.83 -11.85 -9.08
C MET A 119 -13.98 -12.25 -10.01
N SER A 120 -13.68 -12.57 -11.27
CA SER A 120 -14.65 -13.11 -12.23
C SER A 120 -15.19 -14.47 -11.81
N ILE A 121 -14.32 -15.38 -11.35
CA ILE A 121 -14.74 -16.69 -10.82
C ILE A 121 -15.63 -16.51 -9.60
N ASN A 122 -15.33 -15.56 -8.71
CA ASN A 122 -16.19 -15.24 -7.56
C ASN A 122 -17.60 -14.85 -7.99
N ALA A 123 -17.69 -13.88 -8.92
CA ALA A 123 -18.95 -13.34 -9.39
C ALA A 123 -19.82 -14.42 -10.06
N ASN A 124 -19.20 -15.29 -10.85
CA ASN A 124 -19.90 -16.35 -11.57
C ASN A 124 -20.19 -17.59 -10.70
N GLY A 125 -19.40 -17.83 -9.64
CA GLY A 125 -19.60 -18.89 -8.66
C GLY A 125 -20.63 -18.57 -7.58
N MET A 126 -21.01 -17.30 -7.44
CA MET A 126 -22.15 -16.85 -6.63
C MET A 126 -23.48 -17.30 -7.26
N ASN A 127 -23.82 -18.58 -7.06
CA ASN A 127 -25.22 -19.00 -7.12
C ASN A 127 -25.89 -18.46 -5.84
N PRO A 128 -26.94 -17.61 -5.91
CA PRO A 128 -27.50 -16.92 -4.74
C PRO A 128 -28.13 -17.82 -3.66
N ASN A 129 -28.08 -19.15 -3.81
CA ASN A 129 -28.58 -20.13 -2.85
C ASN A 129 -27.54 -20.64 -1.81
N VAL A 130 -26.32 -20.07 -1.77
CA VAL A 130 -25.36 -20.35 -0.68
C VAL A 130 -25.37 -19.21 0.35
N GLN A 131 -26.56 -18.84 0.82
CA GLN A 131 -26.74 -18.15 2.09
C GLN A 131 -27.26 -19.17 3.09
N GLY A 132 -26.37 -19.79 3.84
CA GLY A 132 -26.76 -20.69 4.91
C GLY A 132 -25.66 -21.66 5.28
N ASN A 133 -25.14 -21.50 6.49
CA ASN A 133 -24.45 -22.51 7.27
C ASN A 133 -22.98 -22.75 6.91
N ASN A 134 -22.13 -21.83 7.36
CA ASN A 134 -21.14 -22.09 8.41
C ASN A 134 -20.10 -20.97 8.38
N GLN A 135 -20.42 -19.83 8.97
CA GLN A 135 -19.41 -18.88 9.40
C GLN A 135 -19.55 -18.69 10.90
N ALA A 136 -18.58 -19.23 11.64
CA ALA A 136 -18.37 -18.84 13.01
C ALA A 136 -18.22 -17.30 13.06
N PRO A 137 -18.73 -16.63 14.11
CA PRO A 137 -18.66 -15.18 14.22
C PRO A 137 -17.22 -14.70 14.07
N ALA A 138 -17.03 -13.56 13.42
CA ALA A 138 -15.75 -12.89 13.28
C ALA A 138 -15.17 -12.59 14.67
N VAL A 139 -14.37 -13.52 15.20
CA VAL A 139 -13.51 -13.27 16.35
C VAL A 139 -12.32 -12.50 15.82
N GLN A 140 -12.19 -11.24 16.24
CA GLN A 140 -10.97 -10.48 16.07
C GLN A 140 -9.81 -11.30 16.64
N ALA A 141 -8.97 -11.85 15.78
CA ALA A 141 -7.82 -12.62 16.21
C ALA A 141 -6.75 -11.66 16.76
N PRO A 142 -6.20 -11.91 17.97
CA PRO A 142 -5.08 -11.13 18.48
C PRO A 142 -3.87 -11.31 17.56
N VAL A 143 -3.18 -10.19 17.29
CA VAL A 143 -2.02 -10.08 16.41
C VAL A 143 -0.97 -11.14 16.78
N LYS A 144 -0.93 -12.25 16.03
CA LYS A 144 0.20 -13.18 16.02
C LYS A 144 1.21 -12.70 15.00
N LYS A 145 2.42 -12.39 15.46
CA LYS A 145 3.60 -12.17 14.62
C LYS A 145 3.70 -13.30 13.58
N SER A 146 3.85 -12.88 12.33
CA SER A 146 3.97 -13.75 11.17
C SER A 146 5.36 -14.41 11.18
N VAL A 147 5.43 -15.67 10.74
CA VAL A 147 6.66 -16.49 10.57
C VAL A 147 7.53 -15.98 9.40
N TRP A 148 7.34 -14.74 8.98
CA TRP A 148 8.03 -14.09 7.87
C TRP A 148 8.50 -12.67 8.22
N ASP A 149 8.60 -12.35 9.51
CA ASP A 149 9.46 -11.24 9.96
C ASP A 149 10.94 -11.67 9.90
#